data_AF-A0A8T9BHU3-F1
#
_entry.id   AF-A0A8T9BHU3-F1
#
_cell.length_a   1.000
_cell.length_b   1.000
_cell.length_c   1.000
_cell.angle_alpha   90.00
_cell.angle_beta   90.00
_cell.angle_gamma   90.00
#
_symmetry.space_group_name_H-M   'P 1'
#
loop_
_entity.id
_entity.type
_entity.pdbx_description
1 polymer ?
#
loop_
_entity_poly.entity_id
_entity_poly.type
_entity_poly.pdbx_seq_one_letter_code
_entity_poly.pdbx_strand_id
1 'polypeptide(L)' 'MASRIDLVAIISPKPGKTDRVVELLQQVAEYIKNNEHGTLKYNITRSFNKQAGIDEIIMIERFAASAFG' A
#
# COMPACT_ATOMS: atom_id res chain seq x y z
N MET A 1 -19.57 -2.92 -17.61
CA MET A 1 -18.38 -2.19 -17.12
C MET A 1 -17.88 -2.89 -15.88
N ALA A 2 -16.62 -3.34 -15.83
CA ALA A 2 -16.08 -3.95 -14.60
C ALA A 2 -15.87 -2.85 -13.54
N SER A 3 -16.55 -2.94 -12.41
CA SER A 3 -16.32 -2.05 -11.27
C SER A 3 -14.94 -2.30 -10.68
N ARG A 4 -14.33 -1.25 -10.16
CA ARG A 4 -12.99 -1.25 -9.58
C ARG A 4 -13.05 -0.58 -8.22
N ILE A 5 -12.15 -1.00 -7.34
CA ILE A 5 -11.95 -0.40 -6.03
C ILE A 5 -10.56 0.20 -6.03
N ASP A 6 -10.47 1.49 -5.74
CA ASP A 6 -9.21 2.22 -5.53
C ASP A 6 -9.08 2.50 -4.04
N LEU A 7 -7.95 2.12 -3.44
CA LEU A 7 -7.66 2.29 -2.03
C LEU A 7 -6.37 3.08 -1.86
N VAL A 8 -6.42 4.07 -0.97
CA VAL A 8 -5.25 4.83 -0.53
C VAL A 8 -5.08 4.63 0.96
N ALA A 9 -3.98 4.00 1.37
CA ALA A 9 -3.62 3.88 2.77
C ALA A 9 -2.46 4.84 3.07
N ILE A 10 -2.61 5.59 4.17
CA ILE A 10 -1.56 6.44 4.73
C ILE A 10 -1.19 5.83 6.07
N ILE A 11 0.07 5.41 6.17
CA ILE A 11 0.61 4.75 7.36
C ILE A 11 1.66 5.70 7.94
N SER A 12 1.57 5.97 9.24
CA SER A 12 2.55 6.77 9.99
C SER A 12 3.33 5.86 10.94
N PRO A 13 4.50 5.32 10.52
CA PRO A 13 5.32 4.47 11.37
C PRO A 13 5.80 5.21 12.63
N LYS A 14 6.15 4.45 13.67
CA LYS A 14 6.90 5.01 14.80
C LYS A 14 8.24 5.60 14.30
N PRO A 15 8.77 6.66 14.95
CA PRO A 15 10.06 7.24 14.57
C PRO A 15 11.17 6.20 14.44
N GLY A 16 11.94 6.27 13.35
CA GLY A 16 13.02 5.32 13.04
C GLY A 16 12.57 3.92 12.62
N LYS A 17 11.27 3.68 12.39
CA LYS A 17 10.74 2.38 11.93
C LYS A 17 10.29 2.37 10.47
N THR A 18 10.35 3.51 9.77
CA THR A 18 9.91 3.65 8.38
C THR A 18 10.50 2.58 7.47
N ASP A 19 11.82 2.36 7.53
CA ASP A 19 12.51 1.35 6.72
C ASP A 19 11.95 -0.05 6.93
N ARG A 20 11.82 -0.46 8.20
CA ARG A 20 11.33 -1.79 8.55
C ARG A 20 9.88 -2.00 8.12
N VAL A 21 9.04 -0.97 8.23
CA VAL A 21 7.65 -1.07 7.78
C VAL A 21 7.59 -1.19 6.26
N VAL A 22 8.41 -0.44 5.50
CA VAL A 22 8.47 -0.59 4.04
C VAL A 22 8.93 -1.98 3.63
N GLU A 23 9.93 -2.55 4.28
CA GLU A 23 10.38 -3.93 4.01
C GLU A 23 9.25 -4.95 4.21
N LEU A 24 8.49 -4.84 5.31
CA LEU A 24 7.34 -5.71 5.57
C LEU A 24 6.25 -5.55 4.50
N LEU A 25 5.95 -4.31 4.09
CA LEU A 25 4.97 -4.05 3.03
C LEU A 25 5.43 -4.57 1.67
N GLN A 26 6.73 -4.56 1.38
CA GLN A 26 7.28 -5.16 0.16
C GLN A 26 7.08 -6.69 0.13
N GLN A 27 7.28 -7.38 1.25
CA GLN A 27 6.99 -8.82 1.36
C GLN A 27 5.51 -9.12 1.11
N VAL A 28 4.62 -8.27 1.63
CA VAL A 28 3.18 -8.35 1.34
C VAL A 28 2.89 -8.10 -0.14
N ALA A 29 3.53 -7.11 -0.76
CA ALA A 29 3.37 -6.82 -2.18
C ALA A 29 3.78 -8.02 -3.07
N GLU A 30 4.89 -8.69 -2.72
CA GLU A 30 5.34 -9.90 -3.40
C GLU A 30 4.34 -11.05 -3.26
N TYR A 31 3.81 -11.25 -2.04
CA TYR A 31 2.78 -12.24 -1.80
C TYR A 31 1.52 -11.96 -2.62
N ILE A 32 0.99 -10.73 -2.58
CA ILE A 32 -0.22 -10.33 -3.32
C ILE A 32 -0.03 -10.54 -4.82
N LYS A 33 1.11 -10.09 -5.37
CA LYS A 33 1.43 -10.27 -6.80
C LYS A 33 1.38 -11.73 -7.25
N ASN A 34 1.77 -12.65 -6.38
CA ASN A 34 1.87 -14.08 -6.71
C ASN A 34 0.58 -14.86 -6.42
N ASN A 35 -0.28 -14.37 -5.52
CA ASN A 35 -1.39 -15.16 -4.98
C ASN A 35 -2.77 -14.55 -5.20
N GLU A 36 -2.89 -13.24 -5.42
CA GLU A 36 -4.18 -12.57 -5.51
C GLU A 36 -4.62 -12.33 -6.95
N HIS A 37 -5.65 -13.04 -7.38
CA HIS A 37 -6.27 -12.85 -8.69
C HIS A 37 -7.25 -11.68 -8.62
N GLY A 38 -6.85 -10.52 -9.14
CA GLY A 38 -7.72 -9.34 -9.18
C GLY A 38 -7.06 -8.04 -8.74
N THR A 39 -5.83 -8.09 -8.22
CA THR A 39 -5.01 -6.90 -7.97
C THR A 39 -4.54 -6.30 -9.30
N LEU A 40 -4.89 -5.04 -9.52
CA LEU A 40 -4.56 -4.28 -10.72
C LEU A 40 -3.42 -3.29 -10.50
N LYS A 41 -3.23 -2.82 -9.25
CA LYS A 41 -2.16 -1.90 -8.86
C LYS A 41 -1.82 -2.11 -7.39
N TYR A 42 -0.54 -2.05 -7.07
CA TYR A 42 -0.03 -2.03 -5.71
C TYR A 42 1.27 -1.22 -5.68
N ASN A 43 1.23 0.01 -5.17
CA ASN A 43 2.39 0.89 -5.12
C ASN A 43 2.63 1.39 -3.70
N ILE A 44 3.88 1.35 -3.24
CA ILE A 44 4.31 1.79 -1.92
C ILE A 44 5.30 2.95 -2.10
N THR A 45 4.96 4.12 -1.57
CA THR A 45 5.80 5.32 -1.65
C THR A 45 6.09 5.85 -0.26
N ARG A 46 7.35 6.20 0.01
CA ARG A 46 7.71 6.96 1.21
C ARG A 46 7.44 8.44 0.99
N SER A 47 6.90 9.09 1.99
CA SER A 47 6.62 10.52 2.00
C SER A 47 7.06 11.11 3.33
N PHE A 48 7.34 12.41 3.35
CA PHE A 48 7.61 13.15 4.58
C PHE A 48 6.52 14.19 4.78
N ASN A 49 5.74 14.05 5.86
CA ASN A 49 4.70 15.01 6.22
C ASN A 49 5.35 16.21 6.92
N LYS A 50 5.56 17.29 6.16
CA LYS A 50 6.19 18.53 6.66
C LYS A 50 5.42 19.20 7.79
N GLN A 51 4.10 19.04 7.85
CA GLN A 51 3.25 19.66 8.89
C GLN A 51 3.37 18.91 10.22
N ALA A 52 3.40 17.57 10.15
CA ALA A 52 3.52 16.71 11.32
C ALA A 52 4.97 16.41 11.72
N GLY A 53 5.94 16.66 10.84
CA GLY A 53 7.36 16.39 11.08
C GLY A 53 7.71 14.90 11.15
N ILE A 54 6.91 14.04 10.50
CA ILE A 54 7.06 12.58 10.55
C ILE A 54 7.12 11.98 9.14
N ASP A 55 7.75 10.81 9.02
CA ASP A 55 7.66 9.99 7.84
C ASP A 55 6.27 9.34 7.73
N GLU A 56 5.81 9.21 6.50
CA GLU A 56 4.61 8.46 6.12
C GLU A 56 4.93 7.48 4.99
N ILE A 57 4.13 6.44 4.91
CA ILE A 57 4.10 5.51 3.80
C ILE A 57 2.72 5.64 3.16
N ILE A 58 2.70 6.00 1.89
CA ILE A 58 1.50 6.11 1.09
C ILE A 58 1.43 4.87 0.19
N MET A 59 0.35 4.12 0.34
CA MET A 59 0.05 2.98 -0.50
C MET A 59 -1.11 3.32 -1.43
N ILE A 60 -0.95 2.99 -2.72
CA ILE A 60 -2.00 3.13 -3.72
C ILE A 60 -2.28 1.76 -4.30
N GLU A 61 -3.49 1.27 -4.03
CA GLU A 61 -3.93 -0.07 -4.40
C GLU A 61 -5.15 0.02 -5.30
N ARG A 62 -5.25 -0.91 -6.25
CA ARG A 62 -6.41 -1.03 -7.13
C ARG A 62 -6.75 -2.49 -7.31
N PHE A 63 -8.03 -2.78 -7.21
CA PHE A 63 -8.56 -4.13 -7.33
C PHE A 63 -9.75 -4.15 -8.29
N ALA A 64 -9.94 -5.26 -9.00
CA ALA A 64 -11.21 -5.57 -9.62
C ALA A 64 -12.25 -5.83 -8.52
N ALA A 65 -13.50 -5.38 -8.69
CA ALA A 65 -14.53 -5.64 -7.67
C ALA A 65 -14.79 -7.13 -7.43
N SER A 66 -14.53 -7.99 -8.44
CA SER A 66 -14.60 -9.44 -8.32
C SER A 66 -13.57 -10.05 -7.37
N ALA A 67 -12.58 -9.29 -6.90
CA ALA A 67 -11.60 -9.74 -5.91
C ALA A 67 -12.21 -9.85 -4.48
N PHE A 68 -13.38 -9.27 -4.25
CA PHE A 68 -14.04 -9.22 -2.94
C PHE A 68 -15.39 -9.95 -2.89
N GLY A 69 -15.70 -10.74 -3.92
CA GLY A 69 -16.98 -11.44 -4.09
C GLY A 69 -16.87 -12.96 -3.97
#